data_AF-A0A222P834-F1
#
_entry.id   AF-A0A222P834-F1
#
_cell.length_a   1.000
_cell.length_b   1.000
_cell.length_c   1.000
_cell.angle_alpha   90.00
_cell.angle_beta   90.00
_cell.angle_gamma   90.00
#
_symmetry.space_group_name_H-M   'P 1'
#
loop_
_entity.id
_entity.type
_entity.pdbx_description
1 polymer ?
#
loop_
_entity_poly.entity_id
_entity_poly.type
_entity_poly.pdbx_seq_one_letter_code
_entity_poly.pdbx_strand_id
1 'polypeptide(L)'
;MKLDLEEKDFLREIINFKIINRKDIEERYGFNRLKYMLIKFNEILKSIGEESIYSNKDYIYYFGNYTTKIFKLESKDKKLKITYRRELIELFLLFSNKKLSIYRIIKKMNLKEDEKNKVKRDVQKVLFKYKIKYSEYKNFENTKELFKSKGYKINKIREQFLREILSKRLGREKNNIYSENFYLENLELTLDIKNITYIKKTIFSYLDEKTSINSTKEKYEILTKFLINLKIQKSEAKKEIFFEEQMQEEYFEMIEKILKKENIKFYPKIIKELYKKVNKNLKKEKSEVENINNKIKENLLKGNLTETKIELYKIEEKRQNHNNQEFIDKKIKKIYVFPDELKRTKTLVLMDVEENKVSKIFYEIQKMAGFLEIMEVCKLSEFKKSINKTEKRYGQIVIVSTSSRINDIKNLSKIPIYLLSIENLKTSMTSVKRKDYLMGKILILEDLIKEYQNLISEREASVRLIKRNKRRKERELQKKKKLLEIKSKIERMRKQKK
;
A
#
# COMPACT_ATOMS: atom_id res chain seq x y z
N MET A 1 12.71 -11.81 18.86
CA MET A 1 12.77 -10.43 18.30
C MET A 1 11.36 -9.90 18.06
N LYS A 2 11.11 -8.59 18.20
CA LYS A 2 9.77 -7.97 18.04
C LYS A 2 9.78 -6.89 16.95
N LEU A 3 8.73 -6.86 16.12
CA LEU A 3 8.50 -5.85 15.08
C LEU A 3 7.55 -4.76 15.59
N ASP A 4 7.85 -3.49 15.29
CA ASP A 4 6.86 -2.42 15.41
C ASP A 4 5.84 -2.41 14.28
N LEU A 5 4.92 -1.47 14.36
CA LEU A 5 3.84 -1.33 13.40
C LEU A 5 4.33 -1.00 11.98
N GLU A 6 5.28 -0.08 11.82
CA GLU A 6 5.81 0.29 10.50
C GLU A 6 6.74 -0.79 9.92
N GLU A 7 7.54 -1.42 10.76
CA GLU A 7 8.34 -2.61 10.42
C GLU A 7 7.42 -3.75 9.96
N LYS A 8 6.26 -3.96 10.60
CA LYS A 8 5.25 -4.93 10.16
C LYS A 8 4.60 -4.54 8.84
N ASP A 9 4.26 -3.27 8.67
CA ASP A 9 3.67 -2.77 7.45
C ASP A 9 4.59 -3.00 6.28
N PHE A 10 5.86 -2.69 6.49
CA PHE A 10 6.89 -2.89 5.51
C PHE A 10 7.12 -4.37 5.21
N LEU A 11 7.22 -5.22 6.24
CA LEU A 11 7.33 -6.67 6.06
C LEU A 11 6.12 -7.24 5.29
N ARG A 12 4.90 -6.80 5.60
CA ARG A 12 3.69 -7.20 4.89
C ARG A 12 3.70 -6.74 3.44
N GLU A 13 4.12 -5.51 3.18
CA GLU A 13 4.26 -4.98 1.82
C GLU A 13 5.24 -5.84 1.00
N ILE A 14 6.43 -6.14 1.54
CA ILE A 14 7.40 -7.05 0.89
C ILE A 14 6.76 -8.40 0.55
N ILE A 15 6.06 -9.01 1.51
CA ILE A 15 5.47 -10.33 1.36
C ILE A 15 4.30 -10.32 0.36
N ASN A 16 3.52 -9.24 0.32
CA ASN A 16 2.37 -9.10 -0.55
C ASN A 16 2.79 -8.82 -2.00
N PHE A 17 3.76 -7.92 -2.20
CA PHE A 17 4.20 -7.49 -3.53
C PHE A 17 5.21 -8.44 -4.17
N LYS A 18 5.93 -9.24 -3.36
CA LYS A 18 6.99 -10.18 -3.77
C LYS A 18 8.26 -9.53 -4.29
N ILE A 19 8.16 -8.37 -4.94
CA ILE A 19 9.30 -7.54 -5.31
C ILE A 19 8.94 -6.08 -5.18
N ILE A 20 9.87 -5.28 -4.67
CA ILE A 20 9.70 -3.83 -4.53
C ILE A 20 11.00 -3.13 -4.89
N ASN A 21 10.88 -1.97 -5.54
CA ASN A 21 11.99 -1.07 -5.76
C ASN A 21 12.50 -0.49 -4.42
N ARG A 22 13.81 -0.62 -4.18
CA ARG A 22 14.45 -0.21 -2.93
C ARG A 22 14.36 1.30 -2.71
N LYS A 23 14.64 2.09 -3.74
CA LYS A 23 14.62 3.56 -3.67
C LYS A 23 13.22 4.07 -3.34
N ASP A 24 12.19 3.49 -3.97
CA ASP A 24 10.80 3.82 -3.69
C ASP A 24 10.41 3.54 -2.22
N ILE A 25 10.89 2.45 -1.62
CA ILE A 25 10.69 2.18 -0.19
C ILE A 25 11.44 3.16 0.71
N GLU A 26 12.72 3.43 0.40
CA GLU A 26 13.54 4.36 1.19
C GLU A 26 12.92 5.76 1.18
N GLU A 27 12.38 6.22 0.05
CA GLU A 27 11.63 7.47 -0.08
C GLU A 27 10.29 7.43 0.66
N ARG A 28 9.46 6.40 0.43
CA ARG A 28 8.11 6.31 1.01
C ARG A 28 8.13 6.19 2.53
N TYR A 29 9.09 5.48 3.10
CA TYR A 29 9.17 5.23 4.54
C TYR A 29 10.23 6.07 5.27
N GLY A 30 11.11 6.78 4.56
CA GLY A 30 12.16 7.60 5.16
C GLY A 30 13.19 6.77 5.96
N PHE A 31 13.47 5.55 5.48
CA PHE A 31 14.28 4.58 6.22
C PHE A 31 15.78 4.79 6.02
N ASN A 32 16.45 5.34 7.03
CA ASN A 32 17.93 5.47 7.02
C ASN A 32 18.67 4.15 7.36
N ARG A 33 17.96 3.06 7.68
CA ARG A 33 18.54 1.79 8.19
C ARG A 33 17.92 0.53 7.58
N LEU A 34 17.57 0.57 6.29
CA LEU A 34 16.90 -0.54 5.60
C LEU A 34 17.64 -1.89 5.77
N LYS A 35 18.98 -1.90 5.66
CA LYS A 35 19.80 -3.12 5.84
C LYS A 35 19.56 -3.80 7.20
N TYR A 36 19.53 -3.04 8.29
CA TYR A 36 19.30 -3.58 9.62
C TYR A 36 17.88 -4.15 9.79
N MET A 37 16.88 -3.53 9.15
CA MET A 37 15.51 -4.05 9.16
C MET A 37 15.40 -5.38 8.42
N LEU A 38 16.04 -5.52 7.26
CA LEU A 38 16.02 -6.78 6.51
C LEU A 38 16.69 -7.93 7.29
N ILE A 39 17.83 -7.67 7.95
CA ILE A 39 18.48 -8.66 8.85
C ILE A 39 17.51 -9.10 9.95
N LYS A 40 16.91 -8.13 10.64
CA LYS A 40 15.91 -8.38 11.68
C LYS A 40 14.71 -9.18 11.17
N PHE A 41 14.22 -8.88 9.97
CA PHE A 41 13.10 -9.61 9.38
C PHE A 41 13.49 -11.05 9.09
N ASN A 42 14.69 -11.29 8.54
CA ASN A 42 15.19 -12.62 8.24
C ASN A 42 15.41 -13.48 9.50
N GLU A 43 15.91 -12.91 10.59
CA GLU A 43 16.00 -13.61 11.88
C GLU A 43 14.62 -14.06 12.38
N ILE A 44 13.62 -13.20 12.24
CA ILE A 44 12.25 -13.51 12.62
C ILE A 44 11.65 -14.58 11.70
N LEU A 45 11.74 -14.42 10.38
CA LEU A 45 11.22 -15.39 9.41
C LEU A 45 11.87 -16.76 9.61
N LYS A 46 13.19 -16.81 9.84
CA LYS A 46 13.91 -18.05 10.17
C LYS A 46 13.37 -18.71 11.44
N SER A 47 13.07 -17.94 12.48
CA SER A 47 12.52 -18.48 13.74
C SER A 47 11.14 -19.12 13.61
N ILE A 48 10.35 -18.73 12.59
CA ILE A 48 9.03 -19.31 12.32
C ILE A 48 9.01 -20.31 11.15
N GLY A 49 10.19 -20.63 10.59
CA GLY A 49 10.37 -21.57 9.48
C GLY A 49 9.91 -21.03 8.13
N GLU A 50 9.90 -19.71 7.94
CA GLU A 50 9.52 -19.05 6.69
C GLU A 50 10.74 -18.72 5.82
N GLU A 51 10.49 -18.45 4.53
CA GLU A 51 11.55 -18.06 3.60
C GLU A 51 12.20 -16.73 4.00
N SER A 52 13.47 -16.56 3.63
CA SER A 52 14.15 -15.27 3.82
C SER A 52 13.74 -14.26 2.76
N ILE A 53 13.80 -12.99 3.15
CA ILE A 53 13.78 -11.84 2.26
C ILE A 53 15.19 -11.63 1.73
N TYR A 54 15.27 -11.39 0.44
CA TYR A 54 16.50 -11.10 -0.27
C TYR A 54 16.49 -9.65 -0.74
N SER A 55 17.66 -9.11 -1.02
CA SER A 55 17.81 -7.77 -1.58
C SER A 55 19.08 -7.69 -2.41
N ASN A 56 19.02 -6.97 -3.52
CA ASN A 56 20.18 -6.51 -4.26
C ASN A 56 20.31 -4.99 -4.14
N LYS A 57 21.08 -4.36 -5.03
CA LYS A 57 21.30 -2.91 -5.03
C LYS A 57 19.98 -2.14 -5.18
N ASP A 58 19.09 -2.61 -6.05
CA ASP A 58 17.95 -1.83 -6.54
C ASP A 58 16.60 -2.38 -6.07
N TYR A 59 16.54 -3.62 -5.60
CA TYR A 59 15.30 -4.33 -5.29
C TYR A 59 15.35 -5.14 -3.98
N ILE A 60 14.16 -5.31 -3.38
CA ILE A 60 13.90 -6.21 -2.25
C ILE A 60 12.86 -7.23 -2.72
N TYR A 61 13.10 -8.51 -2.47
CA TYR A 61 12.24 -9.57 -2.98
C TYR A 61 12.05 -10.74 -2.01
N TYR A 62 10.89 -11.37 -2.13
CA TYR A 62 10.41 -12.46 -1.30
C TYR A 62 9.66 -13.49 -2.16
N PHE A 63 10.17 -14.72 -2.20
CA PHE A 63 9.61 -15.80 -3.01
C PHE A 63 8.69 -16.74 -2.22
N GLY A 64 8.65 -16.57 -0.89
CA GLY A 64 7.80 -17.38 -0.04
C GLY A 64 6.32 -17.10 -0.26
N ASN A 65 5.51 -18.03 0.22
CA ASN A 65 4.08 -17.78 0.33
C ASN A 65 3.80 -16.92 1.56
N TYR A 66 2.65 -16.28 1.56
CA TYR A 66 2.11 -15.67 2.76
C TYR A 66 1.53 -16.76 3.66
N THR A 67 1.93 -16.81 4.93
CA THR A 67 1.41 -17.76 5.92
C THR A 67 0.76 -17.06 7.10
N THR A 68 -0.19 -17.73 7.75
CA THR A 68 -0.85 -17.22 8.95
C THR A 68 0.11 -17.06 10.14
N LYS A 69 1.26 -17.74 10.13
CA LYS A 69 2.32 -17.58 11.15
C LYS A 69 2.92 -16.17 11.14
N ILE A 70 3.09 -15.57 9.96
CA ILE A 70 3.62 -14.20 9.81
C ILE A 70 2.67 -13.18 10.44
N PHE A 71 1.34 -13.40 10.36
CA PHE A 71 0.36 -12.55 11.05
C PHE A 71 0.42 -12.64 12.57
N LYS A 72 0.77 -13.82 13.12
CA LYS A 72 0.87 -14.05 14.57
C LYS A 72 2.12 -13.46 15.21
N LEU A 73 2.98 -12.75 14.47
CA LEU A 73 4.13 -11.98 15.00
C LEU A 73 3.69 -10.75 15.85
N GLU A 74 2.56 -10.85 16.54
CA GLU A 74 1.98 -9.82 17.39
C GLU A 74 3.00 -9.35 18.43
N SER A 75 3.19 -8.03 18.48
CA SER A 75 4.01 -7.43 19.51
C SER A 75 3.13 -7.31 20.74
N LYS A 76 3.28 -8.21 21.72
CA LYS A 76 2.73 -8.03 23.08
C LYS A 76 3.35 -6.82 23.82
N ASP A 77 4.13 -5.98 23.12
CA ASP A 77 4.89 -4.89 23.72
C ASP A 77 4.02 -3.64 23.83
N LYS A 78 3.92 -3.11 25.05
CA LYS A 78 3.20 -1.86 25.35
C LYS A 78 4.06 -0.62 25.01
N LYS A 79 5.34 -0.78 24.65
CA LYS A 79 6.26 0.36 24.42
C LYS A 79 6.02 1.03 23.06
N LEU A 80 5.63 2.31 23.09
CA LEU A 80 5.44 3.12 21.89
C LEU A 80 6.78 3.53 21.26
N LYS A 81 7.04 3.07 20.03
CA LYS A 81 8.21 3.49 19.25
C LYS A 81 8.10 4.96 18.80
N ILE A 82 9.23 5.51 18.34
CA ILE A 82 9.39 6.95 18.10
C ILE A 82 8.51 7.51 16.99
N THR A 83 8.35 6.78 15.88
CA THR A 83 7.54 7.21 14.73
C THR A 83 6.07 7.30 15.11
N TYR A 84 5.54 6.23 15.69
CA TYR A 84 4.21 6.18 16.25
C TYR A 84 3.96 7.27 17.31
N ARG A 85 4.94 7.52 18.20
CA ARG A 85 4.85 8.59 19.19
C ARG A 85 4.75 9.98 18.55
N ARG A 86 5.51 10.22 17.48
CA ARG A 86 5.47 11.49 16.74
C ARG A 86 4.15 11.69 16.00
N GLU A 87 3.59 10.64 15.41
CA GLU A 87 2.26 10.72 14.76
C GLU A 87 1.16 11.09 15.76
N LEU A 88 1.13 10.46 16.94
CA LEU A 88 0.19 10.83 18.00
C LEU A 88 0.40 12.27 18.49
N ILE A 89 1.66 12.70 18.64
CA ILE A 89 1.97 14.09 18.98
C ILE A 89 1.44 15.05 17.91
N GLU A 90 1.64 14.75 16.62
CA GLU A 90 1.14 15.56 15.51
C GLU A 90 -0.39 15.62 15.51
N LEU A 91 -1.06 14.48 15.70
CA LEU A 91 -2.51 14.39 15.89
C LEU A 91 -2.97 15.32 17.03
N PHE A 92 -2.33 15.23 18.19
CA PHE A 92 -2.69 16.05 19.34
C PHE A 92 -2.47 17.54 19.08
N LEU A 93 -1.34 17.92 18.47
CA LEU A 93 -1.03 19.32 18.16
C LEU A 93 -2.02 19.93 17.17
N LEU A 94 -2.42 19.17 16.15
CA LEU A 94 -3.32 19.64 15.11
C LEU A 94 -4.76 19.74 15.60
N PHE A 95 -5.24 18.79 16.42
CA PHE A 95 -6.67 18.67 16.75
C PHE A 95 -7.05 19.06 18.18
N SER A 96 -6.09 19.36 19.04
CA SER A 96 -6.38 19.96 20.35
C SER A 96 -6.61 21.46 20.23
N ASN A 97 -7.60 21.98 20.98
CA ASN A 97 -7.90 23.42 21.01
C ASN A 97 -6.96 24.20 21.93
N LYS A 98 -6.33 23.54 22.90
CA LYS A 98 -5.38 24.13 23.85
C LYS A 98 -4.00 23.51 23.64
N LYS A 99 -2.96 24.29 23.89
CA LYS A 99 -1.59 23.77 24.01
C LYS A 99 -1.55 22.63 25.04
N LEU A 100 -0.87 21.56 24.67
CA LEU A 100 -0.63 20.42 25.54
C LEU A 100 0.75 20.52 26.17
N SER A 101 0.82 20.52 27.50
CA SER A 101 2.11 20.39 28.17
C SER A 101 2.73 19.02 27.88
N ILE A 102 4.05 18.91 27.97
CA ILE A 102 4.76 17.62 27.84
C ILE A 102 4.17 16.57 28.80
N TYR A 103 3.83 16.99 30.02
CA TYR A 103 3.15 16.14 31.00
C TYR A 103 1.80 15.60 30.50
N ARG A 104 0.95 16.46 29.92
CA ARG A 104 -0.34 16.02 29.34
C ARG A 104 -0.15 15.06 28.17
N ILE A 105 0.89 15.25 27.35
CA ILE A 105 1.23 14.33 26.25
C ILE A 105 1.66 12.96 26.81
N ILE A 106 2.55 12.93 27.82
CA ILE A 106 2.98 11.69 28.50
C ILE A 106 1.76 10.93 29.02
N LYS A 107 0.85 11.62 29.72
CA LYS A 107 -0.38 11.03 30.28
C LYS A 107 -1.30 10.47 29.19
N LYS A 108 -1.57 11.22 28.12
CA LYS A 108 -2.39 10.76 26.98
C LYS A 108 -1.80 9.51 26.32
N MET A 109 -0.47 9.42 26.26
CA MET A 109 0.24 8.32 25.63
C MET A 109 0.52 7.14 26.58
N ASN A 110 0.07 7.20 27.83
CA ASN A 110 0.35 6.22 28.89
C ASN A 110 1.85 5.90 29.01
N LEU A 111 2.70 6.93 28.91
CA LEU A 111 4.15 6.82 29.05
C LEU A 111 4.56 7.12 30.49
N LYS A 112 5.74 6.63 30.89
CA LYS A 112 6.33 6.94 32.19
C LYS A 112 6.93 8.35 32.20
N GLU A 113 6.94 9.01 33.37
CA GLU A 113 7.44 10.39 33.50
C GLU A 113 8.93 10.55 33.20
N ASP A 114 9.73 9.53 33.45
CA ASP A 114 11.15 9.46 33.10
C ASP A 114 11.39 9.60 31.57
N GLU A 115 10.38 9.32 30.74
CA GLU A 115 10.42 9.55 29.29
C GLU A 115 10.20 11.03 28.88
N LYS A 116 10.08 11.98 29.82
CA LYS A 116 9.85 13.41 29.55
C LYS A 116 10.81 14.03 28.54
N ASN A 117 12.11 13.79 28.70
CA ASN A 117 13.13 14.33 27.77
C ASN A 117 13.02 13.71 26.37
N LYS A 118 12.57 12.47 26.28
CA LYS A 118 12.32 11.78 25.01
C LYS A 118 11.09 12.39 24.32
N VAL A 119 9.97 12.53 25.03
CA VAL A 119 8.74 13.17 24.52
C VAL A 119 9.02 14.61 24.07
N LYS A 120 9.77 15.39 24.86
CA LYS A 120 10.16 16.77 24.49
C LYS A 120 10.91 16.82 23.15
N ARG A 121 11.88 15.92 22.95
CA ARG A 121 12.61 15.81 21.66
C ARG A 121 11.70 15.47 20.49
N ASP A 122 10.69 14.64 20.71
CA ASP A 122 9.73 14.30 19.65
C ASP A 122 8.78 15.43 19.32
N VAL A 123 8.30 16.17 20.32
CA VAL A 123 7.54 17.41 20.11
C VAL A 123 8.36 18.40 19.29
N GLN A 124 9.65 18.61 19.63
CA GLN A 124 10.56 19.46 18.84
C GLN A 124 10.65 19.01 17.38
N LYS A 125 10.79 17.70 17.13
CA LYS A 125 10.90 17.15 15.77
C LYS A 125 9.61 17.30 14.97
N VAL A 126 8.45 17.12 15.60
CA VAL A 126 7.14 17.33 14.94
C VAL A 126 6.95 18.82 14.60
N LEU A 127 7.24 19.73 15.53
CA LEU A 127 7.15 21.17 15.27
C LEU A 127 8.10 21.64 14.16
N PHE A 128 9.30 21.05 14.09
CA PHE A 128 10.28 21.35 13.04
C PHE A 128 9.76 21.06 11.63
N LYS A 129 8.91 20.03 11.45
CA LYS A 129 8.21 19.74 10.17
C LYS A 129 7.43 20.96 9.66
N TYR A 130 6.95 21.79 10.58
CA TYR A 130 6.17 22.99 10.32
C TYR A 130 6.98 24.28 10.48
N LYS A 131 8.31 24.20 10.54
CA LYS A 131 9.20 25.36 10.77
C LYS A 131 8.83 26.15 12.05
N ILE A 132 8.29 25.47 13.06
CA ILE A 132 7.95 26.04 14.36
C ILE A 132 9.06 25.70 15.35
N LYS A 133 9.62 26.72 16.03
CA LYS A 133 10.58 26.51 17.11
C LYS A 133 9.84 26.09 18.39
N TYR A 134 10.48 25.29 19.22
CA TYR A 134 9.87 24.87 20.49
C TYR A 134 9.65 26.03 21.47
N SER A 135 10.49 27.07 21.42
CA SER A 135 10.28 28.31 22.18
C SER A 135 8.99 29.02 21.77
N GLU A 136 8.70 29.10 20.47
CA GLU A 136 7.44 29.66 19.96
C GLU A 136 6.26 28.82 20.46
N TYR A 137 6.33 27.49 20.36
CA TYR A 137 5.30 26.61 20.93
C TYR A 137 5.12 26.79 22.43
N LYS A 138 6.19 27.12 23.17
CA LYS A 138 6.09 27.40 24.62
C LYS A 138 5.32 28.70 24.88
N ASN A 139 5.39 29.68 23.99
CA ASN A 139 4.83 31.01 24.22
C ASN A 139 3.39 31.18 23.71
N PHE A 140 2.87 30.26 22.90
CA PHE A 140 1.48 30.30 22.43
C PHE A 140 0.56 29.45 23.30
N GLU A 141 -0.59 29.99 23.70
CA GLU A 141 -1.61 29.22 24.42
C GLU A 141 -2.46 28.34 23.48
N ASN A 142 -2.66 28.81 22.26
CA ASN A 142 -3.49 28.17 21.26
C ASN A 142 -2.65 27.64 20.09
N THR A 143 -2.67 26.33 19.88
CA THR A 143 -1.98 25.68 18.76
C THR A 143 -2.54 26.13 17.41
N LYS A 144 -3.83 26.41 17.29
CA LYS A 144 -4.45 26.89 16.04
C LYS A 144 -3.86 28.23 15.61
N GLU A 145 -3.68 29.15 16.56
CA GLU A 145 -3.09 30.47 16.31
C GLU A 145 -1.60 30.38 15.99
N LEU A 146 -0.87 29.50 16.67
CA LEU A 146 0.54 29.24 16.36
C LEU A 146 0.75 28.77 14.92
N PHE A 147 -0.10 27.88 14.40
CA PHE A 147 0.01 27.46 13.01
C PHE A 147 -0.41 28.57 12.04
N LYS A 148 -1.44 29.35 12.38
CA LYS A 148 -1.87 30.51 11.57
C LYS A 148 -0.76 31.57 11.46
N SER A 149 -0.04 31.85 12.55
CA SER A 149 1.06 32.84 12.55
C SER A 149 2.25 32.43 11.66
N LYS A 150 2.38 31.14 11.34
CA LYS A 150 3.33 30.60 10.34
C LYS A 150 2.77 30.59 8.91
N GLY A 151 1.61 31.20 8.66
CA GLY A 151 0.97 31.27 7.35
C GLY A 151 0.25 29.99 6.93
N TYR A 152 0.02 29.05 7.85
CA TYR A 152 -0.66 27.80 7.51
C TYR A 152 -2.18 27.92 7.50
N LYS A 153 -2.80 27.39 6.44
CA LYS A 153 -4.24 27.10 6.41
C LYS A 153 -4.52 25.84 7.23
N ILE A 154 -4.73 26.01 8.54
CA ILE A 154 -4.84 24.89 9.51
C ILE A 154 -5.85 23.81 9.11
N ASN A 155 -7.01 24.17 8.55
CA ASN A 155 -8.02 23.21 8.13
C ASN A 155 -7.50 22.29 7.02
N LYS A 156 -6.74 22.84 6.05
CA LYS A 156 -6.12 22.06 4.98
C LYS A 156 -5.07 21.09 5.51
N ILE A 157 -4.29 21.50 6.51
CA ILE A 157 -3.30 20.61 7.16
C ILE A 157 -3.99 19.49 7.93
N ARG A 158 -5.03 19.83 8.70
CA ARG A 158 -5.85 18.87 9.45
C ARG A 158 -6.46 17.82 8.52
N GLU A 159 -7.06 18.25 7.42
CA GLU A 159 -7.63 17.35 6.40
C GLU A 159 -6.55 16.45 5.79
N GLN A 160 -5.43 17.02 5.35
CA GLN A 160 -4.36 16.24 4.73
C GLN A 160 -3.78 15.20 5.69
N PHE A 161 -3.44 15.61 6.92
CA PHE A 161 -2.90 14.74 7.95
C PHE A 161 -3.90 13.64 8.32
N LEU A 162 -5.17 14.01 8.58
CA LEU A 162 -6.16 13.03 9.01
C LEU A 162 -6.43 12.01 7.90
N ARG A 163 -6.56 12.43 6.63
CA ARG A 163 -6.71 11.50 5.51
C ARG A 163 -5.59 10.48 5.43
N GLU A 164 -4.34 10.94 5.59
CA GLU A 164 -3.15 10.08 5.57
C GLU A 164 -3.15 9.09 6.74
N ILE A 165 -3.50 9.56 7.94
CA ILE A 165 -3.59 8.71 9.12
C ILE A 165 -4.72 7.69 8.99
N LEU A 166 -5.91 8.09 8.53
CA LEU A 166 -7.03 7.17 8.34
C LEU A 166 -6.68 6.10 7.30
N SER A 167 -6.08 6.48 6.16
CA SER A 167 -5.68 5.49 5.16
C SER A 167 -4.59 4.54 5.67
N LYS A 168 -3.60 5.08 6.39
CA LYS A 168 -2.48 4.29 6.95
C LYS A 168 -2.90 3.36 8.08
N ARG A 169 -3.78 3.83 8.99
CA ARG A 169 -4.09 3.16 10.27
C ARG A 169 -5.44 2.44 10.27
N LEU A 170 -6.45 2.92 9.53
CA LEU A 170 -7.77 2.29 9.45
C LEU A 170 -7.97 1.39 8.25
N GLY A 171 -7.07 1.38 7.25
CA GLY A 171 -7.11 0.50 6.06
C GLY A 171 -7.38 -0.98 6.35
N ARG A 172 -7.07 -1.41 7.57
CA ARG A 172 -6.96 -2.81 7.94
C ARG A 172 -8.22 -3.30 8.62
N GLU A 173 -8.61 -4.53 8.30
CA GLU A 173 -9.50 -5.30 9.16
C GLU A 173 -8.86 -5.42 10.55
N LYS A 174 -9.69 -5.40 11.61
CA LYS A 174 -9.28 -5.48 13.03
C LYS A 174 -8.11 -6.44 13.20
N ASN A 175 -6.91 -5.92 13.45
CA ASN A 175 -5.86 -6.72 14.04
C ASN A 175 -5.91 -6.51 15.56
N ASN A 176 -5.73 -7.56 16.34
CA ASN A 176 -5.61 -7.49 17.80
C ASN A 176 -4.25 -6.89 18.23
N ILE A 177 -3.74 -5.90 17.50
CA ILE A 177 -2.46 -5.27 17.79
C ILE A 177 -2.72 -4.15 18.79
N TYR A 178 -2.17 -4.30 20.01
CA TYR A 178 -2.28 -3.29 21.08
C TYR A 178 -1.99 -1.86 20.59
N SER A 179 -0.95 -1.66 19.77
CA SER A 179 -0.63 -0.34 19.24
C SER A 179 -1.64 0.17 18.20
N GLU A 180 -2.30 -0.66 17.41
CA GLU A 180 -3.35 -0.18 16.49
C GLU A 180 -4.60 0.24 17.28
N ASN A 181 -5.00 -0.57 18.27
CA ASN A 181 -6.11 -0.23 19.16
C ASN A 181 -5.81 1.02 19.98
N PHE A 182 -4.62 1.13 20.55
CA PHE A 182 -4.18 2.32 21.28
C PHE A 182 -4.17 3.58 20.38
N TYR A 183 -3.84 3.44 19.09
CA TYR A 183 -3.88 4.57 18.15
C TYR A 183 -5.31 5.00 17.93
N LEU A 184 -6.17 4.02 17.65
CA LEU A 184 -7.57 4.24 17.39
C LEU A 184 -8.24 4.90 18.59
N GLU A 185 -7.99 4.42 19.80
CA GLU A 185 -8.46 5.04 21.04
C GLU A 185 -8.00 6.50 21.15
N ASN A 186 -6.72 6.79 20.91
CA ASN A 186 -6.22 8.16 20.95
C ASN A 186 -6.78 9.05 19.83
N LEU A 187 -7.04 8.48 18.65
CA LEU A 187 -7.69 9.15 17.54
C LEU A 187 -9.13 9.50 17.88
N GLU A 188 -9.89 8.53 18.40
CA GLU A 188 -11.28 8.69 18.85
C GLU A 188 -11.38 9.74 19.97
N LEU A 189 -10.51 9.65 20.99
CA LEU A 189 -10.44 10.62 22.08
C LEU A 189 -10.04 12.02 21.62
N THR A 190 -9.13 12.14 20.65
CA THR A 190 -8.67 13.45 20.16
C THR A 190 -9.69 14.08 19.24
N LEU A 191 -10.38 13.30 18.42
CA LEU A 191 -11.46 13.79 17.58
C LEU A 191 -12.76 13.99 18.36
N ASP A 192 -12.89 13.38 19.54
CA ASP A 192 -14.14 13.26 20.29
C ASP A 192 -15.23 12.57 19.44
N ILE A 193 -14.87 11.46 18.79
CA ILE A 193 -15.76 10.65 17.95
C ILE A 193 -15.49 9.20 18.32
N LYS A 194 -16.52 8.47 18.75
CA LYS A 194 -16.42 7.05 19.05
C LYS A 194 -16.58 6.25 17.76
N ASN A 195 -16.27 4.95 17.82
CA ASN A 195 -16.57 3.98 16.78
C ASN A 195 -16.13 4.35 15.35
N ILE A 196 -14.97 5.01 15.17
CA ILE A 196 -14.53 5.48 13.84
C ILE A 196 -14.42 4.32 12.84
N THR A 197 -14.10 3.12 13.31
CA THR A 197 -14.05 1.91 12.47
C THR A 197 -15.45 1.51 11.95
N TYR A 198 -16.49 1.65 12.78
CA TYR A 198 -17.86 1.42 12.34
C TYR A 198 -18.28 2.47 11.32
N ILE A 199 -18.04 3.75 11.60
CA ILE A 199 -18.33 4.86 10.68
C ILE A 199 -17.69 4.62 9.32
N LYS A 200 -16.40 4.28 9.30
CA LYS A 200 -15.69 3.92 8.07
C LYS A 200 -16.41 2.81 7.32
N LYS A 201 -16.70 1.68 7.99
CA LYS A 201 -17.33 0.52 7.36
C LYS A 201 -18.68 0.88 6.75
N THR A 202 -19.53 1.56 7.51
CA THR A 202 -20.87 1.97 7.07
C THR A 202 -20.79 2.89 5.84
N ILE A 203 -19.94 3.92 5.88
CA ILE A 203 -19.75 4.83 4.73
C ILE A 203 -19.18 4.08 3.54
N PHE A 204 -18.13 3.28 3.72
CA PHE A 204 -17.47 2.60 2.60
C PHE A 204 -18.40 1.58 1.93
N SER A 205 -19.15 0.79 2.71
CA SER A 205 -20.16 -0.13 2.17
C SER A 205 -21.21 0.61 1.34
N TYR A 206 -21.76 1.71 1.85
CA TYR A 206 -22.72 2.51 1.11
C TYR A 206 -22.12 3.07 -0.18
N LEU A 207 -20.88 3.61 -0.13
CA LEU A 207 -20.20 4.11 -1.32
C LEU A 207 -19.96 3.00 -2.36
N ASP A 208 -19.54 1.82 -1.92
CA ASP A 208 -19.29 0.67 -2.77
C ASP A 208 -20.57 0.12 -3.40
N GLU A 209 -21.69 0.16 -2.70
CA GLU A 209 -22.98 -0.33 -3.17
C GLU A 209 -23.67 0.66 -4.10
N LYS A 210 -23.76 1.94 -3.71
CA LYS A 210 -24.66 2.94 -4.30
C LYS A 210 -23.97 3.97 -5.20
N THR A 211 -22.65 4.10 -5.13
CA THR A 211 -21.90 5.11 -5.90
C THR A 211 -20.89 4.49 -6.86
N SER A 212 -20.47 5.27 -7.86
CA SER A 212 -19.36 4.96 -8.76
C SER A 212 -18.00 5.30 -8.16
N ILE A 213 -17.92 5.73 -6.89
CA ILE A 213 -16.66 6.11 -6.24
C ILE A 213 -15.77 4.89 -6.07
N ASN A 214 -14.78 4.78 -6.95
CA ASN A 214 -13.84 3.68 -6.99
C ASN A 214 -12.57 3.96 -6.16
N SER A 215 -12.02 5.18 -6.24
CA SER A 215 -10.71 5.48 -5.65
C SER A 215 -10.73 5.42 -4.13
N THR A 216 -9.79 4.66 -3.56
CA THR A 216 -9.52 4.58 -2.13
C THR A 216 -9.22 5.97 -1.55
N LYS A 217 -8.48 6.79 -2.31
CA LYS A 217 -8.19 8.18 -1.95
C LYS A 217 -9.46 9.01 -1.79
N GLU A 218 -10.40 8.92 -2.73
CA GLU A 218 -11.68 9.63 -2.66
C GLU A 218 -12.54 9.18 -1.46
N LYS A 219 -12.57 7.88 -1.18
CA LYS A 219 -13.29 7.33 -0.02
C LYS A 219 -12.73 7.88 1.30
N TYR A 220 -11.40 7.90 1.45
CA TYR A 220 -10.79 8.49 2.65
C TYR A 220 -10.94 10.01 2.71
N GLU A 221 -11.00 10.72 1.58
CA GLU A 221 -11.35 12.14 1.57
C GLU A 221 -12.76 12.39 2.09
N ILE A 222 -13.73 11.57 1.67
CA ILE A 222 -15.12 11.61 2.14
C ILE A 222 -15.18 11.35 3.65
N LEU A 223 -14.55 10.26 4.11
CA LEU A 223 -14.48 9.92 5.53
C LEU A 223 -13.83 11.03 6.36
N THR A 224 -12.71 11.59 5.87
CA THR A 224 -11.98 12.67 6.56
C THR A 224 -12.86 13.90 6.76
N LYS A 225 -13.54 14.33 5.70
CA LYS A 225 -14.46 15.47 5.76
C LYS A 225 -15.60 15.21 6.72
N PHE A 226 -16.20 14.02 6.67
CA PHE A 226 -17.26 13.62 7.59
C PHE A 226 -16.80 13.69 9.06
N LEU A 227 -15.65 13.10 9.40
CA LEU A 227 -15.13 13.11 10.78
C LEU A 227 -14.75 14.52 11.26
N ILE A 228 -14.10 15.34 10.43
CA ILE A 228 -13.78 16.73 10.81
C ILE A 228 -15.05 17.51 11.12
N ASN A 229 -16.06 17.34 10.27
CA ASN A 229 -17.32 18.03 10.43
C ASN A 229 -18.11 17.56 11.66
N LEU A 230 -18.15 16.24 11.92
CA LEU A 230 -18.75 15.70 13.16
C LEU A 230 -18.11 16.29 14.42
N LYS A 231 -16.77 16.45 14.41
CA LYS A 231 -16.06 17.10 15.53
C LYS A 231 -16.48 18.55 15.72
N ILE A 232 -16.63 19.32 14.63
CA ILE A 232 -17.07 20.73 14.68
C ILE A 232 -18.50 20.82 15.23
N GLN A 233 -19.39 19.94 14.79
CA GLN A 233 -20.78 19.88 15.24
C GLN A 233 -20.91 19.67 16.77
N LYS A 234 -20.11 18.76 17.36
CA LYS A 234 -20.11 18.57 18.81
C LYS A 234 -19.70 19.84 19.58
N SER A 235 -18.92 20.73 18.96
CA SER A 235 -18.51 22.01 19.56
C SER A 235 -19.47 23.19 19.29
N GLU A 236 -20.31 23.12 18.25
CA GLU A 236 -21.17 24.21 17.79
C GLU A 236 -22.63 23.73 17.65
N ALA A 237 -23.29 23.47 18.78
CA ALA A 237 -24.68 23.02 18.81
C ALA A 237 -25.67 24.16 18.49
N LYS A 238 -25.74 24.59 17.23
CA LYS A 238 -26.88 25.38 16.73
C LYS A 238 -27.80 24.49 15.91
N LYS A 239 -29.07 24.41 16.32
CA LYS A 239 -30.15 23.74 15.61
C LYS A 239 -30.46 24.55 14.34
N GLU A 240 -30.05 24.08 13.18
CA GLU A 240 -30.65 24.49 11.92
C GLU A 240 -31.78 23.50 11.60
N ILE A 241 -32.89 24.00 11.04
CA ILE A 241 -34.00 23.20 10.52
C ILE A 241 -33.58 22.64 9.16
N PHE A 242 -33.86 21.37 8.89
CA PHE A 242 -33.53 20.70 7.64
C PHE A 242 -34.76 20.08 7.03
N PHE A 243 -34.88 20.22 5.71
CA PHE A 243 -35.97 19.67 4.93
C PHE A 243 -35.50 18.33 4.34
N GLU A 244 -36.19 17.26 4.75
CA GLU A 244 -35.94 15.86 4.41
C GLU A 244 -36.30 15.53 2.94
N GLU A 245 -37.17 16.33 2.33
CA GLU A 245 -37.91 16.03 1.09
C GLU A 245 -37.06 15.87 -0.20
N GLN A 246 -35.73 16.05 -0.15
CA GLN A 246 -34.87 16.06 -1.35
C GLN A 246 -33.74 15.01 -1.37
N MET A 247 -33.61 14.13 -0.38
CA MET A 247 -32.55 13.11 -0.41
C MET A 247 -33.05 11.68 -0.35
N GLN A 248 -32.28 10.80 -0.99
CA GLN A 248 -32.56 9.37 -1.05
C GLN A 248 -32.65 8.79 0.37
N GLU A 249 -33.73 8.06 0.62
CA GLU A 249 -34.06 7.43 1.91
C GLU A 249 -32.89 6.59 2.46
N GLU A 250 -32.26 5.77 1.61
CA GLU A 250 -31.12 4.92 1.98
C GLU A 250 -29.87 5.72 2.43
N TYR A 251 -29.64 6.90 1.86
CA TYR A 251 -28.54 7.78 2.28
C TYR A 251 -28.80 8.33 3.69
N PHE A 252 -30.04 8.77 3.94
CA PHE A 252 -30.45 9.24 5.26
C PHE A 252 -30.36 8.13 6.29
N GLU A 253 -30.85 6.93 6.00
CA GLU A 253 -30.73 5.80 6.89
C GLU A 253 -29.27 5.50 7.27
N MET A 254 -28.35 5.54 6.30
CA MET A 254 -26.92 5.34 6.55
C MET A 254 -26.39 6.38 7.56
N ILE A 255 -26.70 7.66 7.33
CA ILE A 255 -26.26 8.73 8.23
C ILE A 255 -26.92 8.59 9.61
N GLU A 256 -28.22 8.30 9.66
CA GLU A 256 -28.97 8.18 10.90
C GLU A 256 -28.45 7.01 11.75
N LYS A 257 -28.15 5.86 11.14
CA LYS A 257 -27.49 4.72 11.79
C LYS A 257 -26.17 5.12 12.44
N ILE A 258 -25.38 5.98 11.78
CA ILE A 258 -24.12 6.50 12.34
C ILE A 258 -24.40 7.45 13.52
N LEU A 259 -25.29 8.43 13.34
CA LEU A 259 -25.58 9.45 14.34
C LEU A 259 -26.21 8.88 15.62
N LYS A 260 -27.16 7.94 15.47
CA LYS A 260 -27.78 7.20 16.59
C LYS A 260 -26.71 6.48 17.41
N LYS A 261 -25.77 5.80 16.76
CA LYS A 261 -24.71 5.05 17.44
C LYS A 261 -23.69 5.95 18.16
N GLU A 262 -23.48 7.16 17.66
CA GLU A 262 -22.60 8.16 18.26
C GLU A 262 -23.29 9.04 19.32
N ASN A 263 -24.60 8.87 19.54
CA ASN A 263 -25.45 9.74 20.36
C ASN A 263 -25.33 11.23 19.97
N ILE A 264 -25.22 11.51 18.67
CA ILE A 264 -25.08 12.88 18.14
C ILE A 264 -26.44 13.39 17.67
N LYS A 265 -26.86 14.57 18.14
CA LYS A 265 -28.06 15.26 17.65
C LYS A 265 -27.83 15.76 16.21
N PHE A 266 -28.78 15.50 15.33
CA PHE A 266 -28.78 15.73 13.88
C PHE A 266 -28.18 17.09 13.43
N TYR A 267 -27.36 17.10 12.36
CA TYR A 267 -26.86 18.34 11.74
C TYR A 267 -27.04 18.39 10.20
N PRO A 268 -27.89 19.32 9.71
CA PRO A 268 -28.33 19.48 8.32
C PRO A 268 -27.24 19.64 7.24
N LYS A 269 -26.28 20.53 7.50
CA LYS A 269 -25.36 21.04 6.46
C LYS A 269 -24.30 20.02 6.06
N ILE A 270 -23.87 19.18 7.00
CA ILE A 270 -22.90 18.10 6.77
C ILE A 270 -23.51 17.03 5.87
N ILE A 271 -24.77 16.67 6.15
CA ILE A 271 -25.55 15.73 5.36
C ILE A 271 -25.68 16.25 3.93
N LYS A 272 -25.95 17.55 3.77
CA LYS A 272 -26.09 18.18 2.45
C LYS A 272 -24.80 18.21 1.64
N GLU A 273 -23.65 18.53 2.24
CA GLU A 273 -22.37 18.56 1.52
C GLU A 273 -21.91 17.17 1.05
N LEU A 274 -22.06 16.17 1.92
CA LEU A 274 -21.74 14.78 1.58
C LEU A 274 -22.74 14.23 0.56
N TYR A 275 -24.02 14.53 0.71
CA TYR A 275 -25.04 14.15 -0.25
C TYR A 275 -24.75 14.71 -1.63
N LYS A 276 -24.39 16.01 -1.74
CA LYS A 276 -24.00 16.59 -3.03
C LYS A 276 -22.85 15.82 -3.71
N LYS A 277 -21.89 15.31 -2.93
CA LYS A 277 -20.76 14.53 -3.46
C LYS A 277 -21.15 13.10 -3.81
N VAL A 278 -22.00 12.46 -3.00
CA VAL A 278 -22.56 11.11 -3.24
C VAL A 278 -23.48 11.11 -4.44
N ASN A 279 -24.47 12.02 -4.48
CA ASN A 279 -25.51 12.13 -5.50
C ASN A 279 -24.91 12.34 -6.91
N LYS A 280 -23.88 13.20 -7.02
CA LYS A 280 -23.13 13.40 -8.28
C LYS A 280 -22.46 12.13 -8.80
N ASN A 281 -22.18 11.17 -7.93
CA ASN A 281 -21.48 9.93 -8.23
C ASN A 281 -22.38 8.71 -8.03
N LEU A 282 -23.71 8.82 -8.08
CA LEU A 282 -24.56 7.63 -8.07
C LEU A 282 -24.18 6.70 -9.23
N LYS A 283 -24.25 5.38 -8.98
CA LYS A 283 -23.95 4.41 -10.02
C LYS A 283 -24.86 4.63 -11.22
N LYS A 284 -24.23 4.74 -12.40
CA LYS A 284 -24.90 4.60 -13.69
C LYS A 284 -24.94 3.12 -14.06
N GLU A 285 -25.85 2.73 -14.95
CA GLU A 285 -26.07 1.32 -15.31
C GLU A 285 -24.85 0.58 -15.86
N LYS A 286 -23.89 1.30 -16.49
CA LYS A 286 -22.66 0.70 -17.05
C LYS A 286 -21.41 1.30 -16.43
N SER A 287 -20.51 0.44 -15.96
CA SER A 287 -19.21 0.85 -15.41
C SER A 287 -18.16 1.04 -16.51
N GLU A 288 -17.21 1.96 -16.33
CA GLU A 288 -16.11 2.15 -17.28
C GLU A 288 -15.24 0.88 -17.42
N VAL A 289 -15.10 0.14 -16.32
CA VAL A 289 -14.35 -1.13 -16.27
C VAL A 289 -15.03 -2.22 -17.10
N GLU A 290 -16.36 -2.31 -17.06
CA GLU A 290 -17.11 -3.27 -17.88
C GLU A 290 -16.95 -2.98 -19.38
N ASN A 291 -17.02 -1.72 -19.77
CA ASN A 291 -16.77 -1.31 -21.16
C ASN A 291 -15.35 -1.68 -21.61
N ILE A 292 -14.35 -1.49 -20.74
CA ILE A 292 -12.96 -1.89 -21.02
C ILE A 292 -12.86 -3.42 -21.17
N ASN A 293 -13.46 -4.19 -20.27
CA ASN A 293 -13.42 -5.65 -20.32
C ASN A 293 -14.12 -6.21 -21.56
N ASN A 294 -15.22 -5.61 -22.00
CA ASN A 294 -15.90 -6.02 -23.23
C ASN A 294 -14.97 -5.83 -24.45
N LYS A 295 -14.28 -4.69 -24.55
CA LYS A 295 -13.27 -4.46 -25.60
C LYS A 295 -12.09 -5.43 -25.52
N ILE A 296 -11.61 -5.75 -24.32
CA ILE A 296 -10.55 -6.75 -24.13
C ILE A 296 -11.02 -8.11 -24.65
N LYS A 297 -12.22 -8.55 -24.29
CA LYS A 297 -12.80 -9.81 -24.76
C LYS A 297 -12.98 -9.83 -26.28
N GLU A 298 -13.50 -8.76 -26.86
CA GLU A 298 -13.61 -8.62 -28.32
C GLU A 298 -12.25 -8.74 -29.01
N ASN A 299 -11.21 -8.09 -28.47
CA ASN A 299 -9.86 -8.16 -29.02
C ASN A 299 -9.25 -9.57 -28.89
N LEU A 300 -9.53 -10.28 -27.79
CA LEU A 300 -9.11 -11.66 -27.59
C LEU A 300 -9.83 -12.64 -28.53
N LEU A 301 -11.13 -12.43 -28.78
CA LEU A 301 -11.97 -13.26 -29.66
C LEU A 301 -11.66 -13.03 -31.15
N LYS A 302 -11.30 -11.81 -31.55
CA LYS A 302 -10.85 -11.48 -32.91
C LYS A 302 -9.49 -12.09 -33.28
N GLY A 303 -8.85 -12.79 -32.35
CA GLY A 303 -7.70 -13.67 -32.55
C GLY A 303 -6.58 -13.06 -33.37
N ASN A 304 -5.63 -12.34 -32.75
CA ASN A 304 -4.28 -12.02 -33.28
C ASN A 304 -4.18 -11.61 -34.78
N LEU A 305 -5.22 -11.11 -35.43
CA LEU A 305 -5.20 -10.90 -36.88
C LEU A 305 -4.65 -9.54 -37.33
N THR A 306 -4.23 -8.65 -36.42
CA THR A 306 -3.79 -7.29 -36.79
C THR A 306 -2.77 -6.61 -35.88
N GLU A 307 -1.95 -7.29 -35.08
CA GLU A 307 -0.75 -6.66 -34.49
C GLU A 307 0.51 -7.18 -35.17
N THR A 308 0.83 -6.62 -36.35
CA THR A 308 2.09 -6.93 -37.04
C THR A 308 3.31 -6.50 -36.22
N LYS A 309 3.22 -5.46 -35.36
CA LYS A 309 4.28 -5.05 -34.42
C LYS A 309 3.71 -4.39 -33.15
N ILE A 310 4.24 -4.76 -31.98
CA ILE A 310 3.97 -4.15 -30.67
C ILE A 310 4.87 -2.93 -30.46
N GLU A 311 4.28 -1.84 -30.01
CA GLU A 311 4.98 -0.62 -29.61
C GLU A 311 5.59 -0.77 -28.21
N LEU A 312 6.91 -0.61 -28.10
CA LEU A 312 7.64 -0.56 -26.83
C LEU A 312 8.48 0.72 -26.74
N TYR A 313 8.94 1.02 -25.52
CA TYR A 313 9.73 2.21 -25.23
C TYR A 313 11.03 1.82 -24.55
N LYS A 314 12.15 2.42 -24.95
CA LYS A 314 13.46 2.21 -24.34
C LYS A 314 14.10 3.55 -24.00
N ILE A 315 14.91 3.57 -22.94
CA ILE A 315 15.77 4.71 -22.64
C ILE A 315 17.05 4.55 -23.46
N GLU A 316 17.33 5.53 -24.32
CA GLU A 316 18.58 5.69 -25.04
C GLU A 316 19.44 6.69 -24.26
N GLU A 317 20.63 6.28 -23.86
CA GLU A 317 21.62 7.13 -23.19
C GLU A 317 22.68 7.57 -24.20
N LYS A 318 22.79 8.88 -24.43
CA LYS A 318 23.88 9.48 -25.20
C LYS A 318 24.85 10.15 -24.25
N ARG A 319 26.09 9.69 -24.24
CA ARG A 319 27.17 10.29 -23.46
C ARG A 319 27.80 11.40 -24.29
N GLN A 320 27.90 12.59 -23.70
CA GLN A 320 28.57 13.74 -24.31
C GLN A 320 29.60 14.29 -23.31
N ASN A 321 30.81 14.57 -23.80
CA ASN A 321 31.83 15.21 -22.99
C ASN A 321 31.88 16.70 -23.35
N HIS A 322 31.58 17.56 -22.38
CA HIS A 322 31.81 19.00 -22.48
C HIS A 322 32.73 19.42 -21.35
N ASN A 323 33.86 20.07 -21.66
CA ASN A 323 34.83 20.60 -20.68
C ASN A 323 35.25 19.59 -19.60
N ASN A 324 35.65 18.37 -19.99
CA ASN A 324 36.06 17.29 -19.08
C ASN A 324 34.99 16.85 -18.05
N GLN A 325 33.73 17.22 -18.26
CA GLN A 325 32.58 16.71 -17.51
C GLN A 325 31.73 15.83 -18.45
N GLU A 326 31.48 14.59 -18.03
CA GLU A 326 30.62 13.64 -18.74
C GLU A 326 29.15 13.98 -18.45
N PHE A 327 28.39 14.27 -19.50
CA PHE A 327 26.94 14.46 -19.45
C PHE A 327 26.25 13.24 -20.07
N ILE A 328 25.25 12.70 -19.37
CA ILE A 328 24.42 11.60 -19.87
C ILE A 328 23.06 12.17 -20.26
N ASP A 329 22.85 12.34 -21.56
CA ASP A 329 21.55 12.68 -22.14
C ASP A 329 20.69 11.43 -22.26
N LYS A 330 19.61 11.35 -21.48
CA LYS A 330 18.64 10.24 -21.56
C LYS A 330 17.44 10.66 -22.40
N LYS A 331 17.16 9.95 -23.48
CA LYS A 331 15.96 10.15 -24.32
C LYS A 331 15.15 8.87 -24.40
N ILE A 332 13.83 9.00 -24.39
CA ILE A 332 12.94 7.86 -24.57
C ILE A 332 12.73 7.65 -26.07
N LYS A 333 13.11 6.47 -26.57
CA LYS A 333 12.93 6.06 -27.96
C LYS A 333 11.82 5.02 -28.05
N LYS A 334 10.94 5.23 -29.01
CA LYS A 334 9.90 4.27 -29.40
C LYS A 334 10.49 3.22 -30.34
N ILE A 335 10.21 1.95 -30.07
CA ILE A 335 10.63 0.81 -30.87
C ILE A 335 9.42 -0.09 -31.17
N TYR A 336 9.55 -0.93 -32.19
CA TYR A 336 8.50 -1.84 -32.62
C TYR A 336 9.06 -3.27 -32.66
N VAL A 337 8.37 -4.20 -32.02
CA VAL A 337 8.83 -5.59 -31.81
C VAL A 337 7.69 -6.56 -32.16
N PHE A 338 7.99 -7.73 -32.72
CA PHE A 338 6.94 -8.69 -33.05
C PHE A 338 6.36 -9.34 -31.78
N PRO A 339 5.05 -9.65 -31.73
CA PRO A 339 4.44 -10.29 -30.56
C PRO A 339 5.13 -11.59 -30.12
N ASP A 340 5.57 -12.42 -31.07
CA ASP A 340 6.20 -13.71 -30.81
C ASP A 340 7.60 -13.58 -30.17
N GLU A 341 8.24 -12.43 -30.35
CA GLU A 341 9.54 -12.11 -29.74
C GLU A 341 9.39 -11.64 -28.28
N LEU A 342 8.15 -11.40 -27.81
CA LEU A 342 7.84 -10.89 -26.48
C LEU A 342 7.14 -11.94 -25.62
N LYS A 343 7.83 -12.42 -24.59
CA LYS A 343 7.23 -13.25 -23.55
C LYS A 343 6.39 -12.41 -22.60
N ARG A 344 5.17 -12.07 -23.02
CA ARG A 344 4.20 -11.33 -22.19
C ARG A 344 3.63 -12.22 -21.10
N THR A 345 3.38 -11.64 -19.93
CA THR A 345 2.77 -12.35 -18.80
C THR A 345 1.30 -11.94 -18.68
N LYS A 346 0.40 -12.93 -18.60
CA LYS A 346 -1.03 -12.72 -18.33
C LYS A 346 -1.22 -11.88 -17.07
N THR A 347 -1.80 -10.70 -17.25
CA THR A 347 -1.86 -9.63 -16.26
C THR A 347 -3.31 -9.29 -15.92
N LEU A 348 -3.63 -9.27 -14.63
CA LEU A 348 -4.82 -8.61 -14.10
C LEU A 348 -4.46 -7.18 -13.72
N VAL A 349 -5.24 -6.21 -14.19
CA VAL A 349 -5.07 -4.79 -13.83
C VAL A 349 -6.13 -4.39 -12.81
N LEU A 350 -5.69 -3.93 -11.63
CA LEU A 350 -6.57 -3.39 -10.60
C LEU A 350 -6.53 -1.87 -10.64
N MET A 351 -7.68 -1.23 -10.87
CA MET A 351 -7.80 0.22 -10.99
C MET A 351 -8.26 0.83 -9.66
N ASP A 352 -7.42 1.67 -9.07
CA ASP A 352 -7.69 2.50 -7.88
C ASP A 352 -7.58 4.00 -8.23
N VAL A 353 -8.45 4.42 -9.15
CA VAL A 353 -8.52 5.78 -9.68
C VAL A 353 -9.97 6.26 -9.72
N GLU A 354 -10.20 7.57 -9.78
CA GLU A 354 -11.55 8.16 -9.89
C GLU A 354 -12.25 7.62 -11.15
N GLU A 355 -13.53 7.27 -11.07
CA GLU A 355 -14.26 6.55 -12.14
C GLU A 355 -14.17 7.28 -13.49
N ASN A 356 -14.40 8.59 -13.50
CA ASN A 356 -14.33 9.44 -14.68
C ASN A 356 -12.94 9.50 -15.35
N LYS A 357 -11.89 9.01 -14.68
CA LYS A 357 -10.52 8.95 -15.20
C LYS A 357 -10.09 7.54 -15.58
N VAL A 358 -10.86 6.49 -15.23
CA VAL A 358 -10.52 5.08 -15.45
C VAL A 358 -10.19 4.81 -16.91
N SER A 359 -11.12 5.08 -17.83
CA SER A 359 -10.93 4.84 -19.26
C SER A 359 -9.71 5.55 -19.82
N LYS A 360 -9.60 6.87 -19.58
CA LYS A 360 -8.47 7.66 -20.10
C LYS A 360 -7.12 7.12 -19.62
N ILE A 361 -6.99 6.85 -18.31
CA ILE A 361 -5.74 6.36 -17.72
C ILE A 361 -5.44 4.95 -18.23
N PHE A 362 -6.45 4.08 -18.31
CA PHE A 362 -6.29 2.71 -18.79
C PHE A 362 -5.75 2.68 -20.23
N TYR A 363 -6.39 3.40 -21.16
CA TYR A 363 -5.94 3.38 -22.56
C TYR A 363 -4.56 4.03 -22.76
N GLU A 364 -4.22 5.06 -21.97
CA GLU A 364 -2.86 5.63 -21.96
C GLU A 364 -1.83 4.57 -21.53
N ILE A 365 -2.11 3.84 -20.43
CA ILE A 365 -1.22 2.77 -19.93
C ILE A 365 -1.17 1.60 -20.90
N GLN A 366 -2.30 1.12 -21.40
CA GLN A 366 -2.38 0.00 -22.34
C GLN A 366 -1.53 0.25 -23.59
N LYS A 367 -1.57 1.47 -24.13
CA LYS A 367 -0.76 1.85 -25.29
C LYS A 367 0.74 1.87 -25.00
N MET A 368 1.13 2.27 -23.79
CA MET A 368 2.54 2.43 -23.41
C MET A 368 3.15 1.15 -22.85
N ALA A 369 2.33 0.25 -22.29
CA ALA A 369 2.75 -0.97 -21.61
C ALA A 369 2.54 -2.20 -22.50
N GLY A 370 3.02 -2.14 -23.75
CA GLY A 370 2.91 -3.24 -24.73
C GLY A 370 3.54 -4.57 -24.28
N PHE A 371 4.39 -4.55 -23.25
CA PHE A 371 4.98 -5.73 -22.62
C PHE A 371 4.01 -6.51 -21.71
N LEU A 372 2.82 -5.96 -21.41
CA LEU A 372 1.78 -6.60 -20.62
C LEU A 372 0.76 -7.30 -21.53
N GLU A 373 0.38 -8.54 -21.16
CA GLU A 373 -0.79 -9.21 -21.74
C GLU A 373 -1.98 -8.99 -20.78
N ILE A 374 -2.74 -7.92 -20.99
CA ILE A 374 -3.85 -7.55 -20.11
C ILE A 374 -5.04 -8.47 -20.40
N MET A 375 -5.35 -9.36 -19.46
CA MET A 375 -6.44 -10.32 -19.59
C MET A 375 -7.76 -9.77 -19.06
N GLU A 376 -7.69 -8.93 -18.03
CA GLU A 376 -8.86 -8.39 -17.33
C GLU A 376 -8.50 -7.13 -16.56
N VAL A 377 -9.49 -6.26 -16.38
CA VAL A 377 -9.44 -5.07 -15.55
C VAL A 377 -10.53 -5.17 -14.48
N CYS A 378 -10.19 -4.91 -13.23
CA CYS A 378 -11.17 -4.84 -12.14
C CYS A 378 -10.97 -3.56 -11.32
N LYS A 379 -12.04 -3.12 -10.66
CA LYS A 379 -11.93 -2.11 -9.61
C LYS A 379 -11.22 -2.72 -8.40
N LEU A 380 -10.33 -1.96 -7.76
CA LEU A 380 -9.67 -2.43 -6.54
C LEU A 380 -10.68 -2.72 -5.42
N SER A 381 -11.80 -1.98 -5.37
CA SER A 381 -12.87 -2.17 -4.38
C SER A 381 -13.65 -3.48 -4.57
N GLU A 382 -13.84 -3.89 -5.81
CA GLU A 382 -14.55 -5.12 -6.19
C GLU A 382 -13.64 -6.36 -6.11
N PHE A 383 -12.32 -6.14 -6.07
CA PHE A 383 -11.37 -7.22 -5.95
C PHE A 383 -11.44 -7.88 -4.57
N LYS A 384 -11.63 -9.20 -4.57
CA LYS A 384 -11.55 -10.02 -3.36
C LYS A 384 -10.18 -9.76 -2.72
N LYS A 385 -10.15 -9.17 -1.53
CA LYS A 385 -8.93 -8.69 -0.81
C LYS A 385 -7.93 -9.80 -0.42
N SER A 386 -8.01 -10.97 -1.04
CA SER A 386 -7.11 -12.10 -0.88
C SER A 386 -6.88 -12.82 -2.22
N ILE A 387 -5.61 -13.08 -2.56
CA ILE A 387 -5.24 -13.92 -3.71
C ILE A 387 -4.85 -15.29 -3.19
N ASN A 388 -5.52 -16.33 -3.69
CA ASN A 388 -5.32 -17.71 -3.21
C ASN A 388 -4.27 -18.46 -4.04
N LYS A 389 -3.71 -19.53 -3.45
CA LYS A 389 -2.68 -20.39 -4.10
C LYS A 389 -3.16 -21.09 -5.37
N THR A 390 -4.48 -21.23 -5.53
CA THR A 390 -5.12 -21.92 -6.65
C THR A 390 -5.41 -20.99 -7.83
N GLU A 391 -5.24 -19.68 -7.67
CA GLU A 391 -5.42 -18.71 -8.75
C GLU A 391 -4.31 -18.94 -9.79
N LYS A 392 -4.69 -19.41 -10.97
CA LYS A 392 -3.79 -19.69 -12.10
C LYS A 392 -4.11 -18.86 -13.33
N ARG A 393 -5.17 -18.05 -13.29
CA ARG A 393 -5.64 -17.28 -14.44
C ARG A 393 -4.67 -16.17 -14.85
N TYR A 394 -3.93 -15.62 -13.89
CA TYR A 394 -2.97 -14.55 -14.12
C TYR A 394 -1.59 -14.93 -13.59
N GLY A 395 -0.55 -14.56 -14.34
CA GLY A 395 0.84 -14.70 -13.93
C GLY A 395 1.32 -13.52 -13.07
N GLN A 396 0.64 -12.37 -13.15
CA GLN A 396 0.95 -11.18 -12.36
C GLN A 396 -0.26 -10.24 -12.18
N ILE A 397 -0.17 -9.34 -11.22
CA ILE A 397 -1.16 -8.30 -10.95
C ILE A 397 -0.48 -6.93 -10.98
N VAL A 398 -1.07 -5.96 -11.69
CA VAL A 398 -0.63 -4.57 -11.68
C VAL A 398 -1.73 -3.71 -11.07
N ILE A 399 -1.42 -2.98 -10.01
CA ILE A 399 -2.34 -2.03 -9.40
C ILE A 399 -1.99 -0.63 -9.88
N VAL A 400 -2.92 0.01 -10.57
CA VAL A 400 -2.81 1.41 -11.00
C VAL A 400 -3.55 2.28 -9.99
N SER A 401 -2.83 3.17 -9.30
CA SER A 401 -3.42 3.90 -8.17
C SER A 401 -3.00 5.35 -8.07
N THR A 402 -3.95 6.21 -7.70
CA THR A 402 -3.69 7.61 -7.31
C THR A 402 -3.18 7.73 -5.86
N SER A 403 -3.04 6.61 -5.15
CA SER A 403 -2.45 6.49 -3.82
C SER A 403 -0.99 6.04 -3.92
N SER A 404 -0.15 6.49 -2.99
CA SER A 404 1.25 6.03 -2.86
C SER A 404 1.41 4.70 -2.12
N ARG A 405 0.35 4.20 -1.49
CA ARG A 405 0.38 2.97 -0.71
C ARG A 405 -0.92 2.20 -0.86
N ILE A 406 -0.79 0.88 -1.02
CA ILE A 406 -1.91 -0.07 -1.05
C ILE A 406 -1.45 -1.30 -0.29
N ASN A 407 -2.03 -1.53 0.89
CA ASN A 407 -1.69 -2.67 1.75
C ASN A 407 -2.91 -3.51 2.11
N ASP A 408 -4.00 -3.36 1.34
CA ASP A 408 -5.29 -3.97 1.66
C ASP A 408 -5.46 -5.36 1.04
N ILE A 409 -4.49 -5.82 0.23
CA ILE A 409 -4.50 -7.14 -0.41
C ILE A 409 -3.67 -8.12 0.41
N LYS A 410 -4.23 -9.31 0.68
CA LYS A 410 -3.52 -10.45 1.28
C LYS A 410 -3.07 -11.41 0.18
N ASN A 411 -1.78 -11.47 -0.14
CA ASN A 411 -1.30 -12.32 -1.22
C ASN A 411 -0.84 -13.71 -0.73
N LEU A 412 -1.77 -14.68 -0.67
CA LEU A 412 -1.48 -16.07 -0.26
C LEU A 412 -0.77 -16.91 -1.34
N SER A 413 -0.54 -16.33 -2.51
CA SER A 413 0.06 -16.98 -3.67
C SER A 413 1.53 -16.57 -3.89
N LYS A 414 2.11 -17.04 -5.00
CA LYS A 414 3.42 -16.61 -5.52
C LYS A 414 3.32 -15.54 -6.61
N ILE A 415 2.10 -15.16 -7.00
CA ILE A 415 1.85 -14.17 -8.06
C ILE A 415 2.41 -12.83 -7.58
N PRO A 416 3.35 -12.20 -8.31
CA PRO A 416 3.83 -10.86 -7.96
C PRO A 416 2.73 -9.82 -8.15
N ILE A 417 2.74 -8.82 -7.27
CA ILE A 417 1.87 -7.65 -7.38
C ILE A 417 2.79 -6.45 -7.56
N TYR A 418 2.47 -5.61 -8.54
CA TYR A 418 3.23 -4.41 -8.82
C TYR A 418 2.36 -3.16 -8.61
N LEU A 419 2.89 -2.14 -7.94
CA LEU A 419 2.22 -0.85 -7.76
C LEU A 419 2.69 0.14 -8.83
N LEU A 420 1.79 0.53 -9.73
CA LEU A 420 1.97 1.69 -10.59
C LEU A 420 1.32 2.91 -9.93
N SER A 421 2.07 3.59 -9.06
CA SER A 421 1.59 4.82 -8.40
C SER A 421 1.67 6.02 -9.33
N ILE A 422 0.50 6.63 -9.57
CA ILE A 422 0.30 7.83 -10.41
C ILE A 422 -0.21 9.01 -9.56
N GLU A 423 0.13 9.07 -8.27
CA GLU A 423 -0.33 10.10 -7.33
C GLU A 423 -0.08 11.54 -7.82
N ASN A 424 1.06 11.77 -8.49
CA ASN A 424 1.47 13.11 -8.96
C ASN A 424 0.92 13.48 -10.34
N LEU A 425 0.04 12.64 -10.91
CA LEU A 425 -0.60 12.91 -12.19
C LEU A 425 -1.67 14.01 -12.03
N LYS A 426 -1.25 15.28 -12.18
CA LYS A 426 -2.17 16.43 -12.06
C LYS A 426 -2.97 16.63 -13.35
N THR A 427 -4.21 17.08 -13.20
CA THR A 427 -5.07 17.48 -14.33
C THR A 427 -4.53 18.71 -15.07
N SER A 428 -3.80 19.58 -14.38
CA SER A 428 -3.19 20.79 -14.96
C SER A 428 -1.87 20.55 -15.71
N MET A 429 -1.38 19.30 -15.77
CA MET A 429 -0.19 18.99 -16.55
C MET A 429 -0.51 19.06 -18.04
N THR A 430 0.36 19.70 -18.81
CA THR A 430 0.34 19.64 -20.28
C THR A 430 0.40 18.18 -20.74
N SER A 431 -0.22 17.87 -21.88
CA SER A 431 -0.25 16.52 -22.47
C SER A 431 1.14 15.88 -22.59
N VAL A 432 2.17 16.65 -22.92
CA VAL A 432 3.58 16.18 -23.03
C VAL A 432 4.10 15.73 -21.65
N LYS A 433 4.16 16.65 -20.67
CA LYS A 433 4.59 16.34 -19.29
C LYS A 433 3.82 15.17 -18.67
N ARG A 434 2.53 15.04 -18.99
CA ARG A 434 1.69 13.93 -18.53
C ARG A 434 2.17 12.59 -19.10
N LYS A 435 2.40 12.53 -20.42
CA LYS A 435 2.93 11.34 -21.10
C LYS A 435 4.31 10.97 -20.58
N ASP A 436 5.21 11.94 -20.43
CA ASP A 436 6.57 11.71 -19.92
C ASP A 436 6.55 11.13 -18.51
N TYR A 437 5.71 11.68 -17.63
CA TYR A 437 5.55 11.17 -16.27
C TYR A 437 5.03 9.72 -16.26
N LEU A 438 3.99 9.42 -17.03
CA LEU A 438 3.44 8.07 -17.12
C LEU A 438 4.45 7.09 -17.71
N MET A 439 5.16 7.49 -18.77
CA MET A 439 6.17 6.67 -19.41
C MET A 439 7.30 6.32 -18.44
N GLY A 440 7.82 7.30 -17.69
CA GLY A 440 8.83 7.05 -16.67
C GLY A 440 8.37 6.04 -15.61
N LYS A 441 7.08 6.08 -15.21
CA LYS A 441 6.50 5.10 -14.29
C LYS A 441 6.34 3.70 -14.91
N ILE A 442 5.98 3.63 -16.18
CA ILE A 442 5.82 2.37 -16.92
C ILE A 442 7.17 1.68 -17.15
N LEU A 443 8.23 2.44 -17.45
CA LEU A 443 9.58 1.90 -17.59
C LEU A 443 10.09 1.28 -16.28
N ILE A 444 9.87 1.95 -15.14
CA ILE A 444 10.20 1.40 -13.82
C ILE A 444 9.43 0.09 -13.56
N LEU A 445 8.16 0.03 -13.97
CA LEU A 445 7.34 -1.17 -13.86
C LEU A 445 7.88 -2.31 -14.74
N GLU A 446 8.26 -2.00 -15.99
CA GLU A 446 8.84 -2.97 -16.92
C GLU A 446 10.13 -3.58 -16.38
N ASP A 447 11.04 -2.74 -15.87
CA ASP A 447 12.30 -3.19 -15.25
C ASP A 447 12.05 -4.08 -14.04
N LEU A 448 11.10 -3.69 -13.17
CA LEU A 448 10.72 -4.46 -11.99
C LEU A 448 10.17 -5.86 -12.35
N ILE A 449 9.36 -5.94 -13.42
CA ILE A 449 8.82 -7.22 -13.91
C ILE A 449 9.94 -8.10 -14.48
N LYS A 450 10.81 -7.54 -15.33
CA LYS A 450 11.93 -8.27 -15.95
C LYS A 450 12.87 -8.81 -14.88
N GLU A 451 13.22 -7.99 -13.90
CA GLU A 451 14.09 -8.39 -12.80
C GLU A 451 13.48 -9.57 -12.02
N TYR A 452 12.19 -9.50 -11.67
CA TYR A 452 11.55 -10.58 -10.93
C TYR A 452 11.50 -11.89 -11.73
N GLN A 453 11.26 -11.81 -13.03
CA GLN A 453 11.29 -12.97 -13.93
C GLN A 453 12.69 -13.61 -14.00
N ASN A 454 13.75 -12.79 -14.08
CA ASN A 454 15.14 -13.26 -14.05
C ASN A 454 15.43 -13.97 -12.72
N LEU A 455 15.11 -13.32 -11.60
CA LEU A 455 15.31 -13.85 -10.25
C LEU A 455 14.57 -15.19 -10.02
N ILE A 456 13.33 -15.34 -10.53
CA ILE A 456 12.61 -16.62 -10.49
C ILE A 456 13.34 -17.68 -11.32
N SER A 457 13.75 -17.34 -12.54
CA SER A 457 14.38 -18.28 -13.47
C SER A 457 15.70 -18.83 -12.91
N GLU A 458 16.53 -17.95 -12.35
CA GLU A 458 17.79 -18.31 -11.67
C GLU A 458 17.53 -19.21 -10.46
N ARG A 459 16.52 -18.88 -9.65
CA ARG A 459 16.13 -19.68 -8.50
C ARG A 459 15.66 -21.07 -8.92
N GLU A 460 14.85 -21.19 -9.95
CA GLU A 460 14.37 -22.47 -10.47
C GLU A 460 15.50 -23.33 -11.05
N ALA A 461 16.46 -22.73 -11.75
CA ALA A 461 17.67 -23.40 -12.20
C ALA A 461 18.49 -23.95 -11.01
N SER A 462 18.69 -23.13 -9.98
CA SER A 462 19.40 -23.50 -8.76
C SER A 462 18.71 -24.65 -8.02
N VAL A 463 17.39 -24.59 -7.85
CA VAL A 463 16.60 -25.66 -7.21
C VAL A 463 16.69 -26.97 -8.00
N ARG A 464 16.64 -26.91 -9.34
CA ARG A 464 16.81 -28.09 -10.20
C ARG A 464 18.18 -28.73 -10.00
N LEU A 465 19.24 -27.93 -9.93
CA LEU A 465 20.60 -28.40 -9.69
C LEU A 465 20.74 -29.08 -8.32
N ILE A 466 20.22 -28.45 -7.26
CA ILE A 466 20.24 -29.01 -5.89
C ILE A 466 19.52 -30.36 -5.84
N LYS A 467 18.32 -30.47 -6.45
CA LYS A 467 17.56 -31.73 -6.51
C LYS A 467 18.33 -32.82 -7.26
N ARG A 468 18.98 -32.48 -8.38
CA ARG A 468 19.82 -33.43 -9.15
C ARG A 468 20.99 -33.94 -8.31
N ASN A 469 21.69 -33.04 -7.61
CA ASN A 469 22.82 -33.41 -6.74
C ASN A 469 22.39 -34.28 -5.55
N LYS A 470 21.24 -33.99 -4.93
CA LYS A 470 20.69 -34.83 -3.85
C LYS A 470 20.40 -36.25 -4.34
N ARG A 471 19.73 -36.39 -5.49
CA ARG A 471 19.45 -37.70 -6.12
C ARG A 471 20.72 -38.48 -6.45
N ARG A 472 21.78 -37.80 -6.92
CA ARG A 472 23.09 -38.42 -7.17
C ARG A 472 23.70 -38.98 -5.87
N LYS A 473 23.74 -38.18 -4.80
CA LYS A 473 24.24 -38.62 -3.48
C LYS A 473 23.46 -39.79 -2.91
N GLU A 474 22.12 -39.79 -3.01
CA GLU A 474 21.28 -40.91 -2.56
C GLU A 474 21.57 -42.21 -3.33
N ARG A 475 21.78 -42.13 -4.64
CA ARG A 475 22.18 -43.28 -5.47
C ARG A 475 23.56 -43.83 -5.10
N GLU A 476 24.53 -42.95 -4.86
CA GLU A 476 25.87 -43.36 -4.40
C GLU A 476 25.82 -44.04 -3.03
N LEU A 477 25.01 -43.52 -2.10
CA LEU A 477 24.82 -44.12 -0.79
C LEU A 477 24.17 -45.51 -0.89
N GLN A 478 23.16 -45.68 -1.74
CA GLN A 478 22.55 -46.98 -2.00
C GLN A 478 23.55 -47.98 -2.61
N LYS A 479 24.39 -47.53 -3.56
CA LYS A 479 25.46 -48.38 -4.12
C LYS A 479 26.46 -48.81 -3.05
N LYS A 480 26.90 -47.89 -2.18
CA LYS A 480 27.80 -48.21 -1.06
C LYS A 480 27.18 -49.22 -0.09
N LYS A 481 25.89 -49.06 0.27
CA LYS A 481 25.17 -50.01 1.13
C LYS A 481 25.12 -51.42 0.51
N LYS A 482 24.74 -51.52 -0.76
CA LYS A 482 24.72 -52.81 -1.49
C LYS A 482 26.10 -53.45 -1.55
N LEU A 483 27.16 -52.68 -1.80
CA LEU A 483 28.53 -53.18 -1.82
C LEU A 483 28.95 -53.72 -0.44
N LEU A 484 28.58 -53.03 0.63
CA LEU A 484 28.86 -53.46 2.01
C LEU A 484 28.13 -54.77 2.33
N GLU A 485 26.89 -54.89 1.92
CA GLU A 485 26.05 -56.08 2.09
C GLU A 485 26.63 -57.28 1.34
N ILE A 486 27.06 -57.09 0.08
CA ILE A 486 27.77 -58.12 -0.70
C ILE A 486 29.07 -58.53 -0.01
N LYS A 487 29.89 -57.57 0.44
CA LYS A 487 31.14 -57.87 1.16
C LYS A 487 30.89 -58.68 2.43
N SER A 488 29.89 -58.31 3.22
CA SER A 488 29.53 -59.04 4.43
C SER A 488 29.05 -60.47 4.15
N LYS A 489 28.33 -60.68 3.03
CA LYS A 489 27.87 -62.01 2.59
C LYS A 489 29.03 -62.88 2.14
N ILE A 490 29.97 -62.33 1.38
CA ILE A 490 31.21 -63.02 0.98
C ILE A 490 32.04 -63.42 2.21
N GLU A 491 32.14 -62.54 3.20
CA GLU A 491 32.90 -62.78 4.42
C GLU A 491 32.26 -63.89 5.28
N ARG A 492 30.93 -63.93 5.39
CA ARG A 492 30.19 -65.04 6.03
C ARG A 492 30.42 -66.36 5.32
N MET A 493 30.36 -66.37 3.98
CA MET A 493 30.64 -67.57 3.19
C MET A 493 32.08 -68.07 3.36
N ARG A 494 33.05 -67.17 3.50
CA ARG A 494 34.46 -67.54 3.76
C ARG A 494 34.66 -68.12 5.15
N LYS A 495 33.92 -67.65 6.16
CA LYS A 495 33.94 -68.20 7.53
C LYS A 495 33.25 -69.56 7.66
N GLN A 496 32.35 -69.92 6.75
CA GLN A 496 31.70 -71.24 6.70
C GLN A 496 32.53 -72.31 5.96
N LYS A 497 33.60 -71.92 5.27
CA LYS A 497 34.50 -72.81 4.52
C LYS A 497 35.84 -73.08 5.23
N LYS A 498 36.02 -72.51 6.42
CA LYS A 498 37.06 -72.90 7.39
C LYS A 498 36.33 -73.63 8.51
#